data_AF-A0A163SZR7-F1
#
_entry.id   AF-A0A163SZR7-F1
#
_cell.length_a   1.000
_cell.length_b   1.000
_cell.length_c   1.000
_cell.angle_alpha   90.00
_cell.angle_beta   90.00
_cell.angle_gamma   90.00
#
_symmetry.space_group_name_H-M   'P 1'
#
loop_
_entity.id
_entity.type
_entity.pdbx_description
1 polymer ?
#
loop_
_entity_poly.entity_id
_entity_poly.type
_entity_poly.pdbx_seq_one_letter_code
_entity_poly.pdbx_strand_id
1 'polypeptide(L)'
;MIPTQSALRAYDVSHLTDHAAHWRDLAARRRSVVGTIKSQADSLDWQGQGDEAMKAAMARHAWAADDEAELLDATAASAEVGASVLHHYQRSILATVGQAHQSGFAVGEDWSVTDAMYAPGSMGWYARQPTAHAIAVDLRSQVTRFTGQEVQTATEVVRCAGELGGQGALRGHIQQAAAITSPAPNAAVPPSPPAGQRSR
;
A
#
# COMPACT_ATOMS: atom_id res chain seq x y z
N MET A 1 0.67 2.62 15.78
CA MET A 1 1.21 3.99 15.70
C MET A 1 0.39 4.74 14.65
N ILE A 2 -0.03 5.98 14.91
CA ILE A 2 -0.79 6.80 13.96
C ILE A 2 0.22 7.59 13.11
N PRO A 3 0.08 7.65 11.77
CA PRO A 3 0.98 8.43 10.92
C PRO A 3 0.86 9.93 11.20
N THR A 4 1.91 10.71 10.92
CA THR A 4 1.87 12.17 11.02
C THR A 4 0.99 12.78 9.92
N GLN A 5 0.59 14.04 10.10
CA GLN A 5 -0.17 14.77 9.09
C GLN A 5 0.58 14.87 7.76
N SER A 6 1.88 15.19 7.80
CA SER A 6 2.75 15.21 6.63
C SER A 6 2.82 13.86 5.92
N ALA A 7 2.95 12.76 6.67
CA ALA A 7 2.95 11.41 6.10
C ALA A 7 1.61 11.09 5.42
N LEU A 8 0.47 11.45 6.03
CA LEU A 8 -0.83 11.25 5.40
C LEU A 8 -0.99 12.09 4.13
N ARG A 9 -0.47 13.34 4.10
CA ARG A 9 -0.51 14.20 2.89
C ARG A 9 0.35 13.67 1.76
N ALA A 10 1.50 13.09 2.08
CA ALA A 10 2.42 12.50 1.12
C ALA A 10 2.00 11.09 0.68
N TYR A 11 1.01 10.48 1.34
CA TYR A 11 0.53 9.16 1.00
C TYR A 11 -0.05 9.14 -0.41
N ASP A 12 0.39 8.16 -1.20
CA ASP A 12 -0.03 7.99 -2.59
C ASP A 12 -0.44 6.54 -2.86
N VAL A 13 -1.51 6.40 -3.64
CA VAL A 13 -2.09 5.13 -4.04
C VAL A 13 -1.64 4.68 -5.43
N SER A 14 -0.81 5.47 -6.14
CA SER A 14 -0.34 5.14 -7.50
C SER A 14 0.27 3.74 -7.61
N HIS A 15 0.98 3.30 -6.56
CA HIS A 15 1.54 1.94 -6.53
C HIS A 15 0.47 0.83 -6.69
N LEU A 16 -0.73 1.01 -6.13
CA LEU A 16 -1.83 0.06 -6.27
C LEU A 16 -2.42 0.09 -7.68
N THR A 17 -2.59 1.28 -8.26
CA THR A 17 -3.15 1.42 -9.62
C THR A 17 -2.17 0.94 -10.69
N ASP A 18 -0.88 1.20 -10.52
CA ASP A 18 0.18 0.75 -11.43
C ASP A 18 0.29 -0.78 -11.41
N HIS A 19 0.25 -1.38 -10.21
CA HIS A 19 0.26 -2.83 -10.07
C HIS A 19 -1.01 -3.48 -10.62
N ALA A 20 -2.18 -2.86 -10.42
CA ALA A 20 -3.43 -3.33 -11.01
C ALA A 20 -3.36 -3.34 -12.54
N ALA A 21 -2.86 -2.27 -13.17
CA ALA A 21 -2.65 -2.22 -14.61
C ALA A 21 -1.69 -3.32 -15.09
N HIS A 22 -0.58 -3.53 -14.38
CA HIS A 22 0.38 -4.58 -14.69
C HIS A 22 -0.24 -5.99 -14.60
N TRP A 23 -1.01 -6.31 -13.57
CA TRP A 23 -1.64 -7.62 -13.44
C TRP A 23 -2.66 -7.90 -14.55
N ARG A 24 -3.43 -6.89 -14.98
CA ARG A 24 -4.33 -7.03 -16.12
C ARG A 24 -3.61 -7.28 -17.44
N ASP A 25 -2.51 -6.57 -17.67
CA ASP A 25 -1.69 -6.80 -18.87
C ASP A 25 -1.13 -8.23 -18.87
N LEU A 26 -0.63 -8.69 -17.72
CA LEU A 26 -0.14 -10.05 -17.56
C LEU A 26 -1.23 -11.11 -17.80
N ALA A 27 -2.44 -10.90 -17.26
CA ALA A 27 -3.60 -11.76 -17.47
C ALA A 27 -3.97 -11.85 -18.96
N ALA A 28 -4.09 -10.70 -19.63
CA ALA A 28 -4.41 -10.62 -21.05
C ALA A 28 -3.34 -11.31 -21.93
N ARG A 29 -2.06 -11.06 -21.63
CA ARG A 29 -0.93 -11.67 -22.35
C ARG A 29 -0.92 -13.19 -22.21
N ARG A 30 -1.19 -13.72 -21.01
CA ARG A 30 -1.24 -15.16 -20.75
C ARG A 30 -2.36 -15.84 -21.56
N ARG A 31 -3.58 -15.30 -21.53
CA ARG A 31 -4.71 -15.79 -22.36
C ARG A 31 -4.37 -15.74 -23.85
N SER A 32 -3.77 -14.65 -24.31
CA SER A 32 -3.40 -14.46 -25.72
C SER A 32 -2.37 -15.48 -26.20
N VAL A 33 -1.29 -15.72 -25.44
CA VAL A 33 -0.22 -16.65 -25.83
C VAL A 33 -0.75 -18.09 -25.90
N VAL A 34 -1.46 -18.53 -24.87
CA VAL A 34 -1.97 -19.92 -24.83
C VAL A 34 -3.07 -20.13 -25.87
N GLY A 35 -3.96 -19.15 -26.08
CA GLY A 35 -4.94 -19.18 -27.16
C GLY A 35 -4.30 -19.27 -28.55
N THR A 36 -3.22 -18.54 -28.78
CA THR A 36 -2.46 -18.60 -30.04
C THR A 36 -1.87 -19.99 -30.26
N ILE A 37 -1.17 -20.55 -29.26
CA ILE A 37 -0.56 -21.88 -29.36
C ILE A 37 -1.62 -22.95 -29.60
N LYS A 38 -2.74 -22.89 -28.88
CA LYS A 38 -3.86 -23.81 -29.08
C LYS A 38 -4.42 -23.71 -30.51
N SER A 39 -4.65 -22.50 -31.01
CA SER A 39 -5.14 -22.30 -32.38
C SER A 39 -4.17 -22.83 -33.45
N GLN A 40 -2.86 -22.71 -33.21
CA GLN A 40 -1.83 -23.28 -34.08
C GLN A 40 -1.85 -24.80 -34.04
N ALA A 41 -1.97 -25.40 -32.86
CA ALA A 41 -2.09 -26.86 -32.71
C ALA A 41 -3.36 -27.39 -33.41
N ASP A 42 -4.49 -26.70 -33.27
CA ASP A 42 -5.75 -27.05 -33.92
C ASP A 42 -5.71 -26.92 -35.46
N SER A 43 -4.78 -26.11 -36.00
CA SER A 43 -4.61 -25.89 -37.44
C SER A 43 -3.74 -26.93 -38.15
N LEU A 44 -3.08 -27.82 -37.40
CA LEU A 44 -2.22 -28.86 -37.97
C LEU A 44 -3.08 -29.97 -38.59
N ASP A 45 -2.80 -30.34 -39.84
CA ASP A 45 -3.47 -31.44 -40.56
C ASP A 45 -2.93 -32.82 -40.15
N TRP A 46 -2.46 -32.95 -38.92
CA TRP A 46 -1.93 -34.19 -38.37
C TRP A 46 -3.05 -34.98 -37.70
N GLN A 47 -3.17 -36.27 -38.03
CA GLN A 47 -4.19 -37.15 -37.47
C GLN A 47 -3.55 -38.36 -36.77
N GLY A 48 -4.17 -38.78 -35.67
CA GLY A 48 -3.78 -39.97 -34.91
C GLY A 48 -3.69 -39.71 -33.41
N GLN A 49 -3.25 -40.72 -32.65
CA GLN A 49 -3.20 -40.65 -31.18
C GLN A 49 -2.32 -39.51 -30.64
N GLY A 50 -1.28 -39.11 -31.37
CA GLY A 50 -0.41 -38.01 -30.98
C GLY A 50 -1.09 -36.64 -31.09
N ASP A 51 -1.93 -36.43 -32.10
CA ASP A 51 -2.73 -35.22 -32.28
C ASP A 51 -3.74 -35.05 -31.14
N GLU A 52 -4.51 -36.11 -30.86
CA GLU A 52 -5.46 -36.15 -29.74
C GLU A 52 -4.77 -35.87 -28.38
N ALA A 53 -3.60 -36.47 -28.15
CA ALA A 53 -2.83 -36.24 -26.94
C ALA A 53 -2.33 -34.79 -26.82
N MET A 54 -1.88 -34.19 -27.93
CA MET A 54 -1.46 -32.79 -27.98
C MET A 54 -2.63 -31.84 -27.73
N LYS A 55 -3.77 -32.03 -28.41
CA LYS A 55 -4.98 -31.22 -28.22
C LYS A 55 -5.50 -31.29 -26.79
N ALA A 56 -5.54 -32.49 -26.20
CA ALA A 56 -5.91 -32.66 -24.80
C ALA A 56 -4.93 -31.97 -23.84
N ALA A 57 -3.62 -32.01 -24.12
CA ALA A 57 -2.63 -31.27 -23.33
C ALA A 57 -2.80 -29.76 -23.46
N MET A 58 -3.01 -29.23 -24.67
CA MET A 58 -3.23 -27.80 -24.90
C MET A 58 -4.53 -27.30 -24.26
N ALA A 59 -5.59 -28.11 -24.25
CA ALA A 59 -6.83 -27.78 -23.54
C ALA A 59 -6.58 -27.64 -22.03
N ARG A 60 -5.81 -28.54 -21.42
CA ARG A 60 -5.43 -28.43 -19.99
C ARG A 60 -4.59 -27.19 -19.71
N HIS A 61 -3.64 -26.86 -20.58
CA HIS A 61 -2.83 -25.64 -20.45
C HIS A 61 -3.67 -24.37 -20.60
N ALA A 62 -4.65 -24.38 -21.50
CA ALA A 62 -5.59 -23.26 -21.67
C ALA A 62 -6.42 -23.03 -20.42
N TRP A 63 -6.96 -24.08 -19.80
CA TRP A 63 -7.70 -23.95 -18.54
C TRP A 63 -6.81 -23.43 -17.40
N ALA A 64 -5.63 -24.00 -17.20
CA ALA A 64 -4.71 -23.51 -16.17
C ALA A 64 -4.30 -22.04 -16.41
N ALA A 65 -4.11 -21.64 -17.67
CA ALA A 65 -3.79 -20.27 -18.01
C ALA A 65 -4.93 -19.28 -17.76
N ASP A 66 -6.18 -19.72 -17.94
CA ASP A 66 -7.36 -18.92 -17.66
C ASP A 66 -7.57 -18.77 -16.15
N ASP A 67 -7.47 -19.86 -15.38
CA ASP A 67 -7.55 -19.83 -13.90
C ASP A 67 -6.53 -18.85 -13.31
N GLU A 68 -5.27 -18.91 -13.76
CA GLU A 68 -4.23 -17.98 -13.31
C GLU A 68 -4.51 -16.53 -13.74
N ALA A 69 -5.08 -16.32 -14.93
CA ALA A 69 -5.45 -14.99 -15.40
C ALA A 69 -6.63 -14.41 -14.62
N GLU A 70 -7.60 -15.24 -14.21
CA GLU A 70 -8.69 -14.83 -13.33
C GLU A 70 -8.18 -14.38 -11.95
N LEU A 71 -7.17 -15.07 -11.39
CA LEU A 71 -6.53 -14.64 -10.14
C LEU A 71 -5.90 -13.25 -10.29
N LEU A 72 -5.15 -13.02 -11.38
CA LEU A 72 -4.53 -11.72 -11.67
C LEU A 72 -5.57 -10.60 -11.83
N ASP A 73 -6.66 -10.87 -12.55
CA ASP A 73 -7.76 -9.91 -12.72
C ASP A 73 -8.43 -9.59 -11.38
N ALA A 74 -8.64 -10.59 -10.52
CA ALA A 74 -9.18 -10.41 -9.17
C ALA A 74 -8.24 -9.59 -8.27
N THR A 75 -6.93 -9.82 -8.35
CA THR A 75 -5.92 -9.02 -7.63
C THR A 75 -5.95 -7.56 -8.09
N ALA A 76 -6.00 -7.32 -9.40
CA ALA A 76 -6.10 -5.98 -9.95
C ALA A 76 -7.35 -5.25 -9.48
N ALA A 77 -8.51 -5.91 -9.52
CA ALA A 77 -9.76 -5.34 -9.04
C ALA A 77 -9.70 -4.99 -7.55
N SER A 78 -9.15 -5.87 -6.71
CA SER A 78 -8.99 -5.61 -5.27
C SER A 78 -8.07 -4.41 -5.01
N ALA A 79 -6.96 -4.29 -5.74
CA ALA A 79 -6.04 -3.17 -5.58
C ALA A 79 -6.67 -1.82 -5.98
N GLU A 80 -7.46 -1.77 -7.05
CA GLU A 80 -8.16 -0.54 -7.45
C GLU A 80 -9.24 -0.12 -6.48
N VAL A 81 -10.03 -1.08 -5.99
CA VAL A 81 -11.02 -0.81 -4.94
C VAL A 81 -10.32 -0.26 -3.70
N GLY A 82 -9.24 -0.91 -3.27
CA GLY A 82 -8.40 -0.46 -2.16
C GLY A 82 -7.86 0.95 -2.36
N ALA A 83 -7.29 1.25 -3.53
CA ALA A 83 -6.79 2.56 -3.90
C ALA A 83 -7.87 3.65 -3.80
N SER A 84 -9.05 3.38 -4.35
CA SER A 84 -10.20 4.29 -4.32
C SER A 84 -10.64 4.58 -2.88
N VAL A 85 -10.78 3.55 -2.05
CA VAL A 85 -11.18 3.69 -0.64
C VAL A 85 -10.14 4.48 0.15
N LEU A 86 -8.85 4.15 0.01
CA LEU A 86 -7.77 4.84 0.72
C LEU A 86 -7.68 6.31 0.31
N HIS A 87 -7.80 6.61 -0.98
CA HIS A 87 -7.83 7.98 -1.48
C HIS A 87 -9.03 8.76 -0.93
N HIS A 88 -10.21 8.13 -0.85
CA HIS A 88 -11.39 8.75 -0.26
C HIS A 88 -11.19 9.09 1.23
N TYR A 89 -10.66 8.16 2.02
CA TYR A 89 -10.37 8.39 3.44
C TYR A 89 -9.36 9.53 3.62
N GLN A 90 -8.26 9.52 2.85
CA GLN A 90 -7.25 10.57 2.89
C GLN A 90 -7.89 11.94 2.63
N ARG A 91 -8.70 12.07 1.57
CA ARG A 91 -9.40 13.32 1.25
C ARG A 91 -10.37 13.76 2.34
N SER A 92 -11.12 12.82 2.93
CA SER A 92 -12.05 13.12 4.03
C SER A 92 -11.34 13.66 5.26
N ILE A 93 -10.20 13.06 5.63
CA ILE A 93 -9.38 13.53 6.76
C ILE A 93 -8.83 14.93 6.48
N LEU A 94 -8.28 15.16 5.29
CA LEU A 94 -7.75 16.47 4.91
C LEU A 94 -8.84 17.54 4.79
N ALA A 95 -10.06 17.16 4.40
CA ALA A 95 -11.22 18.05 4.45
C ALA A 95 -11.60 18.43 5.88
N THR A 96 -11.58 17.47 6.82
CA THR A 96 -11.82 17.73 8.25
C THR A 96 -10.78 18.71 8.83
N VAL A 97 -9.50 18.55 8.46
CA VAL A 97 -8.45 19.52 8.79
C VAL A 97 -8.79 20.92 8.23
N GLY A 98 -9.21 20.98 6.97
CA GLY A 98 -9.64 22.23 6.34
C GLY A 98 -10.80 22.90 7.09
N GLN A 99 -11.77 22.13 7.57
CA GLN A 99 -12.90 22.62 8.38
C GLN A 99 -12.45 23.12 9.75
N ALA A 100 -11.51 22.43 10.40
CA ALA A 100 -10.92 22.89 11.66
C ALA A 100 -10.22 24.24 11.48
N HIS A 101 -9.43 24.39 10.41
CA HIS A 101 -8.78 25.66 10.06
C HIS A 101 -9.79 26.79 9.80
N GLN A 102 -10.85 26.53 9.03
CA GLN A 102 -11.92 27.50 8.78
C GLN A 102 -12.66 27.91 10.06
N SER A 103 -12.71 27.01 11.04
CA SER A 103 -13.32 27.27 12.35
C SER A 103 -12.38 28.00 13.33
N GLY A 104 -11.15 28.32 12.93
CA GLY A 104 -10.17 29.02 13.78
C GLY A 104 -9.38 28.11 14.72
N PHE A 105 -9.21 26.83 14.35
CA PHE A 105 -8.30 25.91 15.03
C PHE A 105 -7.08 25.60 14.16
N ALA A 106 -5.93 25.34 14.77
CA ALA A 106 -4.76 24.80 14.10
C ALA A 106 -4.64 23.30 14.39
N VAL A 107 -4.27 22.51 13.39
CA VAL A 107 -4.00 21.06 13.54
C VAL A 107 -2.50 20.81 13.45
N GLY A 108 -1.92 20.17 14.46
CA GLY A 108 -0.51 19.79 14.51
C GLY A 108 -0.21 18.48 13.76
N GLU A 109 1.09 18.20 13.58
CA GLU A 109 1.58 16.98 12.91
C GLU A 109 1.14 15.68 13.59
N ASP A 110 0.91 15.74 14.91
CA ASP A 110 0.46 14.64 15.75
C ASP A 110 -1.07 14.55 15.88
N TRP A 111 -1.81 15.36 15.10
CA TRP A 111 -3.27 15.53 15.15
C TRP A 111 -3.77 16.17 16.45
N SER A 112 -2.89 16.81 17.22
CA SER A 112 -3.33 17.75 18.25
C SER A 112 -4.02 18.94 17.61
N VAL A 113 -4.99 19.53 18.33
CA VAL A 113 -5.75 20.67 17.86
C VAL A 113 -5.66 21.77 18.89
N THR A 114 -5.28 22.97 18.45
CA THR A 114 -5.14 24.15 19.30
C THR A 114 -6.01 25.27 18.77
N ASP A 115 -6.49 26.11 19.69
CA ASP A 115 -7.21 27.32 19.31
C ASP A 115 -6.26 28.33 18.68
N ALA A 116 -6.62 28.86 17.51
CA ALA A 116 -5.85 29.85 16.77
C ALA A 116 -6.51 31.23 16.75
N MET A 117 -7.67 31.39 17.40
CA MET A 117 -8.44 32.64 17.41
C MET A 117 -8.16 33.47 18.66
N TYR A 118 -7.98 32.81 19.80
CA TYR A 118 -7.78 33.44 21.09
C TYR A 118 -6.40 33.14 21.66
N ALA A 119 -5.82 34.13 22.36
CA ALA A 119 -4.57 33.96 23.06
C ALA A 119 -4.70 32.86 24.14
N PRO A 120 -3.69 31.98 24.30
CA PRO A 120 -3.64 30.98 25.36
C PRO A 120 -3.89 31.61 26.73
N GLY A 121 -4.73 30.96 27.55
CA GLY A 121 -5.08 31.42 28.89
C GLY A 121 -6.20 32.47 28.96
N SER A 122 -6.69 33.00 27.84
CA SER A 122 -7.88 33.85 27.83
C SER A 122 -9.16 33.05 28.08
N MET A 123 -10.22 33.71 28.56
CA MET A 123 -11.52 33.06 28.77
C MET A 123 -12.08 32.44 27.48
N GLY A 124 -11.91 33.11 26.34
CA GLY A 124 -12.31 32.59 25.02
C GLY A 124 -11.53 31.33 24.62
N TRP A 125 -10.23 31.28 24.94
CA TRP A 125 -9.41 30.10 24.72
C TRP A 125 -9.86 28.90 25.55
N TYR A 126 -10.15 29.11 26.85
CA TYR A 126 -10.67 28.04 27.73
C TYR A 126 -12.03 27.52 27.27
N ALA A 127 -12.93 28.43 26.86
CA ALA A 127 -14.26 28.07 26.40
C ALA A 127 -14.24 27.17 25.15
N ARG A 128 -13.18 27.24 24.34
CA ARG A 128 -13.03 26.47 23.09
C ARG A 128 -12.21 25.19 23.23
N GLN A 129 -11.59 24.93 24.38
CA GLN A 129 -10.82 23.71 24.63
C GLN A 129 -11.64 22.42 24.45
N PRO A 130 -12.91 22.32 24.89
CA PRO A 130 -13.71 21.12 24.67
C PRO A 130 -13.90 20.82 23.17
N THR A 131 -14.11 21.86 22.36
CA THR A 131 -14.24 21.73 20.91
C THR A 131 -12.93 21.31 20.26
N ALA A 132 -11.81 21.93 20.63
CA ALA A 132 -10.49 21.54 20.14
C ALA A 132 -10.20 20.06 20.45
N HIS A 133 -10.47 19.64 21.69
CA HIS A 133 -10.29 18.26 22.10
C HIS A 133 -11.17 17.28 21.30
N ALA A 134 -12.44 17.62 21.09
CA ALA A 134 -13.36 16.79 20.30
C ALA A 134 -12.88 16.60 18.85
N ILE A 135 -12.40 17.68 18.21
CA ILE A 135 -11.85 17.62 16.85
C ILE A 135 -10.59 16.74 16.83
N ALA A 136 -9.69 16.88 17.81
CA ALA A 136 -8.48 16.07 17.90
C ALA A 136 -8.80 14.57 18.04
N VAL A 137 -9.75 14.22 18.91
CA VAL A 137 -10.19 12.82 19.10
C VAL A 137 -10.80 12.25 17.83
N ASP A 138 -11.64 13.02 17.12
CA ASP A 138 -12.23 12.59 15.87
C ASP A 138 -11.17 12.37 14.77
N LEU A 139 -10.29 13.35 14.55
CA LEU A 139 -9.19 13.24 13.58
C LEU A 139 -8.32 12.00 13.84
N ARG A 140 -7.88 11.80 15.08
CA ARG A 140 -7.09 10.61 15.45
C ARG A 140 -7.86 9.30 15.20
N SER A 141 -9.17 9.29 15.42
CA SER A 141 -10.02 8.14 15.13
C SER A 141 -10.19 7.89 13.64
N GLN A 142 -10.31 8.94 12.82
CA GLN A 142 -10.34 8.81 11.37
C GLN A 142 -9.01 8.26 10.83
N VAL A 143 -7.87 8.79 11.29
CA VAL A 143 -6.54 8.35 10.84
C VAL A 143 -6.26 6.91 11.29
N THR A 144 -6.70 6.53 12.49
CA THR A 144 -6.60 5.12 12.94
C THR A 144 -7.40 4.18 12.02
N ARG A 145 -8.60 4.59 11.60
CA ARG A 145 -9.40 3.83 10.63
C ARG A 145 -8.72 3.74 9.27
N PHE A 146 -8.09 4.82 8.81
CA PHE A 146 -7.31 4.83 7.58
C PHE A 146 -6.16 3.81 7.63
N THR A 147 -5.38 3.78 8.72
CA THR A 147 -4.29 2.78 8.87
C THR A 147 -4.83 1.35 8.88
N GLY A 148 -5.96 1.11 9.56
CA GLY A 148 -6.61 -0.20 9.53
C GLY A 148 -7.04 -0.61 8.11
N GLN A 149 -7.61 0.33 7.35
CA GLN A 149 -8.02 0.11 5.97
C GLN A 149 -6.84 -0.16 5.02
N GLU A 150 -5.69 0.48 5.25
CA GLU A 150 -4.46 0.22 4.48
C GLU A 150 -3.99 -1.21 4.66
N VAL A 151 -3.93 -1.68 5.91
CA VAL A 151 -3.57 -3.08 6.23
C VAL A 151 -4.57 -4.07 5.65
N GLN A 152 -5.87 -3.78 5.75
CA GLN A 152 -6.91 -4.63 5.17
C GLN A 152 -6.75 -4.71 3.64
N THR A 153 -6.56 -3.58 2.98
CA THR A 153 -6.34 -3.50 1.52
C THR A 153 -5.13 -4.35 1.11
N ALA A 154 -4.00 -4.20 1.80
CA ALA A 154 -2.80 -5.00 1.52
C ALA A 154 -3.07 -6.50 1.70
N THR A 155 -3.80 -6.87 2.76
CA THR A 155 -4.15 -8.27 3.04
C THR A 155 -5.07 -8.85 1.96
N GLU A 156 -6.06 -8.09 1.50
CA GLU A 156 -6.98 -8.51 0.43
C GLU A 156 -6.25 -8.69 -0.90
N VAL A 157 -5.36 -7.76 -1.25
CA VAL A 157 -4.54 -7.85 -2.47
C VAL A 157 -3.65 -9.08 -2.41
N VAL A 158 -2.96 -9.35 -1.28
CA VAL A 158 -2.15 -10.57 -1.10
C VAL A 158 -3.02 -11.82 -1.20
N ARG A 159 -4.20 -11.83 -0.59
CA ARG A 159 -5.13 -12.96 -0.63
C ARG A 159 -5.60 -13.26 -2.06
N CYS A 160 -5.94 -12.24 -2.83
CA CYS A 160 -6.34 -12.39 -4.23
C CYS A 160 -5.17 -12.83 -5.12
N ALA A 161 -3.97 -12.30 -4.86
CA ALA A 161 -2.75 -12.67 -5.56
C ALA A 161 -2.35 -14.15 -5.38
N GLY A 162 -2.71 -14.77 -4.25
CA GLY A 162 -2.29 -16.13 -3.93
C GLY A 162 -0.77 -16.29 -4.01
N GLU A 163 -0.30 -17.43 -4.54
CA GLU A 163 1.13 -17.69 -4.77
C GLU A 163 1.72 -16.89 -5.95
N LEU A 164 0.88 -16.28 -6.80
CA LEU A 164 1.28 -15.69 -8.08
C LEU A 164 1.64 -14.19 -8.01
N GLY A 165 1.20 -13.45 -6.98
CA GLY A 165 1.33 -11.98 -6.93
C GLY A 165 1.98 -11.37 -5.69
N GLY A 166 2.53 -12.17 -4.77
CA GLY A 166 2.96 -11.73 -3.43
C GLY A 166 4.09 -10.68 -3.37
N GLN A 167 4.86 -10.47 -4.44
CA GLN A 167 6.02 -9.56 -4.40
C GLN A 167 5.67 -8.06 -4.56
N GLY A 168 4.48 -7.72 -5.10
CA GLY A 168 4.08 -6.33 -5.33
C GLY A 168 3.37 -5.66 -4.15
N ALA A 169 2.71 -6.41 -3.28
CA ALA A 169 1.79 -5.87 -2.27
C ALA A 169 2.48 -5.23 -1.04
N LEU A 170 3.79 -5.46 -0.85
CA LEU A 170 4.52 -5.10 0.38
C LEU A 170 5.13 -3.68 0.37
N ARG A 171 5.02 -2.91 -0.73
CA ARG A 171 5.79 -1.68 -0.92
C ARG A 171 5.11 -0.38 -0.45
N GLY A 172 3.90 -0.46 0.11
CA GLY A 172 3.09 0.71 0.52
C GLY A 172 3.07 1.05 2.01
N HIS A 173 3.76 0.28 2.86
CA HIS A 173 3.61 0.41 4.31
C HIS A 173 4.20 1.71 4.87
N ILE A 174 3.33 2.54 5.46
CA ILE A 174 3.71 3.79 6.16
C ILE A 174 4.63 3.49 7.37
N GLN A 175 4.80 2.22 7.76
CA GLN A 175 5.82 1.81 8.73
C GLN A 175 7.26 2.19 8.34
N GLN A 176 7.58 2.48 7.07
CA GLN A 176 8.93 2.89 6.68
C GLN A 176 9.24 4.39 6.88
N ALA A 177 8.25 5.27 7.05
CA ALA A 177 8.52 6.70 7.25
C ALA A 177 9.07 7.03 8.66
N ALA A 178 8.84 6.16 9.65
CA ALA A 178 9.41 6.32 11.00
C ALA A 178 10.86 5.81 11.12
N ALA A 179 11.37 5.08 10.12
CA ALA A 179 12.73 4.52 10.16
C ALA A 179 13.81 5.48 9.62
N ILE A 180 13.44 6.64 9.05
CA ILE A 180 14.40 7.59 8.46
C ILE A 180 14.87 8.64 9.48
N THR A 181 14.45 8.56 10.75
CA THR A 181 14.94 9.47 11.80
C THR A 181 15.53 8.69 12.99
N SER A 182 16.67 8.05 12.76
CA SER A 182 17.65 7.77 13.82
C SER A 182 19.06 7.69 13.23
N PRO A 183 20.06 8.30 13.88
CA PRO A 183 21.38 8.49 13.30
C PRO A 183 22.11 7.16 13.16
N ALA A 184 22.98 7.09 12.15
CA ALA A 184 23.75 5.93 11.74
C ALA A 184 24.32 5.10 12.91
N PRO A 185 24.33 3.75 12.81
CA PRO A 185 25.04 2.93 13.79
C PRO A 185 26.54 3.19 13.62
N ASN A 186 27.11 3.67 14.72
CA ASN A 186 28.52 3.80 15.05
C ASN A 186 29.45 2.96 14.16
N ALA A 187 30.28 3.64 13.36
CA ALA A 187 31.40 3.01 12.67
C ALA A 187 32.28 2.31 13.72
N ALA A 188 32.46 1.00 13.56
CA ALA A 188 33.29 0.19 14.41
C ALA A 188 34.69 0.81 14.53
N VAL A 189 35.08 1.12 15.77
CA VAL A 189 36.46 1.44 16.13
C VAL A 189 37.30 0.18 15.89
N PRO A 190 38.37 0.22 15.07
CA PRO A 190 39.24 -0.94 14.90
C PRO A 190 40.02 -1.22 16.20
N PRO A 191 40.31 -2.48 16.53
CA PRO A 191 41.04 -2.82 17.76
C PRO A 191 42.47 -2.29 17.71
N SER A 192 42.91 -1.68 18.82
CA SER A 192 44.28 -1.19 19.02
C SER A 192 45.33 -2.31 18.88
N PRO A 193 46.54 -2.01 18.34
CA PRO A 193 47.62 -2.98 18.22
C PRO A 193 48.24 -3.33 19.59
N PRO A 194 48.88 -4.51 19.74
CA PRO A 194 49.43 -4.97 21.01
C PRO A 194 50.60 -4.11 21.50
N ALA A 195 50.67 -3.93 22.82
CA ALA A 195 51.69 -3.15 23.51
C ALA A 195 53.10 -3.71 23.25
N GLY A 196 53.96 -2.87 22.66
CA GLY A 196 55.39 -3.13 22.60
C GLY A 196 55.99 -3.17 24.00
N GLN A 197 56.64 -4.30 24.33
CA GLN A 197 57.54 -4.40 25.48
C GLN A 197 58.65 -3.36 25.33
N ARG A 198 58.73 -2.42 26.27
CA ARG A 198 59.92 -1.60 26.47
C ARG A 198 60.85 -2.31 27.45
N SER A 199 62.00 -2.71 26.94
CA SER A 199 63.17 -3.13 27.69
C SER A 199 63.66 -2.00 28.61
N ARG A 200 63.94 -2.35 29.86
CA ARG A 200 65.08 -1.82 30.63
C ARG A 200 65.79 -3.01 31.25
#